data_AF-A0A2U1AI47-F1
#
_entry.id   AF-A0A2U1AI47-F1
#
_cell.length_a   1.000
_cell.length_b   1.000
_cell.length_c   1.000
_cell.angle_alpha   90.00
_cell.angle_beta   90.00
_cell.angle_gamma   90.00
#
_symmetry.space_group_name_H-M   'P 1'
#
loop_
_entity.id
_entity.type
_entity.pdbx_description
1 polymer ?
#
loop_
_entity_poly.entity_id
_entity_poly.type
_entity_poly.pdbx_seq_one_letter_code
_entity_poly.pdbx_strand_id
1 'polypeptide(L)'
;MDEEIVSDEEMATRIRKLVLDVIELWSSKEAQLNYQKNVPIANVSAELFEQWTDFYNPDDRKFKMAFNETELKLLADFEHVLERETTRVSPYNVPDIELFVYTLEWREINNAAIELLNKIKN
;
A
#
# COMPACT_ATOMS: atom_id res chain seq x y z
N MET A 1 17.46 1.38 -30.75
CA MET A 1 16.22 1.04 -30.03
C MET A 1 16.03 2.22 -29.12
N ASP A 2 15.25 3.20 -29.57
CA ASP A 2 15.06 4.43 -28.81
C ASP A 2 14.23 4.08 -27.58
N GLU A 3 14.85 4.15 -26.41
CA GLU A 3 14.12 4.10 -25.14
C GLU A 3 13.18 5.30 -25.15
N GLU A 4 11.89 5.04 -25.20
CA GLU A 4 10.85 6.05 -25.06
C GLU A 4 11.06 6.75 -23.72
N ILE A 5 11.51 8.01 -23.76
CA ILE A 5 11.70 8.83 -22.56
C ILE A 5 10.31 9.11 -22.01
N VAL A 6 9.87 8.28 -21.07
CA VAL A 6 8.63 8.51 -20.33
C VAL A 6 8.77 9.81 -19.55
N SER A 7 7.83 10.72 -19.76
CA SER A 7 7.82 12.02 -19.08
C SER A 7 7.62 11.87 -17.56
N ASP A 8 8.05 12.87 -16.79
CA ASP A 8 7.80 12.88 -15.35
C ASP A 8 6.30 12.86 -15.00
N GLU A 9 5.46 13.46 -15.85
CA GLU A 9 4.00 13.51 -15.68
C GLU A 9 3.36 12.12 -15.87
N GLU A 10 3.81 11.39 -16.89
CA GLU A 10 3.38 9.99 -17.10
C GLU A 10 3.85 9.09 -15.96
N MET A 11 5.08 9.28 -15.48
CA MET A 11 5.59 8.54 -14.33
C MET A 11 4.81 8.88 -13.05
N ALA A 12 4.52 10.16 -12.79
CA ALA A 12 3.72 10.58 -11.64
C ALA A 12 2.30 9.97 -11.71
N THR A 13 1.69 9.92 -12.89
CA THR A 13 0.39 9.27 -13.09
C THR A 13 0.44 7.77 -12.79
N ARG A 14 1.50 7.08 -13.22
CA ARG A 14 1.71 5.65 -12.91
C ARG A 14 1.95 5.41 -11.42
N ILE A 15 2.78 6.23 -10.78
CA ILE A 15 3.03 6.17 -9.34
C ILE A 15 1.73 6.35 -8.56
N ARG A 16 0.93 7.37 -8.91
CA ARG A 16 -0.37 7.60 -8.28
C ARG A 16 -1.24 6.35 -8.34
N LYS A 17 -1.35 5.76 -9.53
CA LYS A 17 -2.13 4.54 -9.72
C LYS A 17 -1.61 3.39 -8.85
N LEU A 18 -0.31 3.11 -8.88
CA LEU A 18 0.28 1.98 -8.15
C LEU A 18 0.08 2.12 -6.64
N VAL A 19 0.32 3.30 -6.09
CA VAL A 19 0.09 3.57 -4.66
C VAL A 19 -1.39 3.40 -4.31
N LEU A 20 -2.31 3.94 -5.10
CA LEU A 20 -3.74 3.79 -4.83
C LEU A 20 -4.21 2.33 -4.97
N ASP A 21 -3.68 1.57 -5.94
CA ASP A 21 -3.98 0.15 -6.08
C ASP A 21 -3.53 -0.64 -4.83
N VAL A 22 -2.36 -0.32 -4.27
CA VAL A 22 -1.87 -0.92 -3.01
C VAL A 22 -2.77 -0.56 -1.84
N ILE A 23 -3.18 0.70 -1.70
CA ILE A 23 -4.09 1.08 -0.63
C ILE A 23 -5.47 0.42 -0.80
N GLU A 24 -5.98 0.31 -2.03
CA GLU A 24 -7.23 -0.41 -2.32
C GLU A 24 -7.13 -1.88 -1.91
N LEU A 25 -6.01 -2.52 -2.18
CA LEU A 25 -5.75 -3.89 -1.72
C LEU A 25 -5.71 -3.96 -0.18
N TRP A 26 -5.00 -3.05 0.50
CA TRP A 26 -4.98 -2.96 1.97
C TRP A 26 -6.37 -2.75 2.58
N SER A 27 -7.25 -2.02 1.89
CA SER A 27 -8.61 -1.71 2.34
C SER A 27 -9.60 -2.87 2.25
N SER A 28 -9.27 -3.96 1.54
CA SER A 28 -10.21 -5.05 1.26
C SER A 28 -9.71 -6.42 1.70
N LYS A 29 -10.27 -6.92 2.81
CA LYS A 29 -10.11 -8.31 3.25
C LYS A 29 -10.39 -9.32 2.14
N GLU A 30 -11.48 -9.10 1.39
CA GLU A 30 -11.87 -10.01 0.32
C GLU A 30 -10.85 -10.03 -0.82
N ALA A 31 -10.33 -8.86 -1.22
CA ALA A 31 -9.32 -8.77 -2.27
C ALA A 31 -8.02 -9.49 -1.84
N GLN A 32 -7.59 -9.32 -0.60
CA GLN A 32 -6.39 -9.97 -0.05
C GLN A 32 -6.54 -11.49 -0.01
N LEU A 33 -7.68 -12.00 0.47
CA LEU A 33 -7.96 -13.44 0.47
C LEU A 33 -8.07 -14.02 -0.95
N ASN A 34 -8.63 -13.27 -1.88
CA ASN A 34 -8.70 -13.69 -3.29
C ASN A 34 -7.32 -13.65 -3.96
N TYR A 35 -6.45 -12.72 -3.59
CA TYR A 35 -5.08 -12.67 -4.09
C TYR A 35 -4.32 -13.96 -3.74
N GLN A 36 -4.44 -14.44 -2.49
CA GLN A 36 -3.80 -15.70 -2.06
C GLN A 36 -4.27 -16.93 -2.85
N LYS A 37 -5.55 -16.96 -3.24
CA LYS A 37 -6.07 -18.04 -4.09
C LYS A 37 -5.47 -18.04 -5.49
N ASN A 38 -5.14 -16.85 -6.01
CA ASN A 38 -4.58 -16.68 -7.35
C ASN A 38 -3.06 -16.87 -7.37
N VAL A 39 -2.37 -16.65 -6.25
CA VAL A 39 -0.91 -16.85 -6.11
C VAL A 39 -0.60 -17.67 -4.85
N PRO A 40 -0.90 -18.99 -4.84
CA PRO A 40 -0.86 -19.81 -3.62
C PRO A 40 0.52 -20.00 -3.01
N ILE A 41 1.58 -19.73 -3.77
CA ILE A 41 2.97 -19.87 -3.33
C ILE A 41 3.50 -18.64 -2.58
N ALA A 42 2.84 -17.49 -2.73
CA ALA A 42 3.24 -16.25 -2.07
C ALA A 42 2.63 -16.19 -0.67
N ASN A 43 3.36 -15.63 0.30
CA ASN A 43 2.77 -15.18 1.55
C ASN A 43 2.17 -13.80 1.30
N VAL A 44 0.87 -13.74 0.99
CA VAL A 44 0.21 -12.47 0.64
C VAL A 44 0.34 -11.44 1.75
N SER A 45 0.39 -11.83 3.03
CA SER A 45 0.60 -10.86 4.10
C SER A 45 1.94 -10.15 3.95
N ALA A 46 3.03 -10.88 3.68
CA ALA A 46 4.35 -10.29 3.46
C ALA A 46 4.37 -9.39 2.22
N GLU A 47 3.77 -9.86 1.11
CA GLU A 47 3.66 -9.10 -0.13
C GLU A 47 2.96 -7.76 0.05
N LEU A 48 1.94 -7.66 0.91
CA LEU A 48 1.28 -6.37 1.19
C LEU A 48 2.23 -5.32 1.78
N PHE A 49 3.15 -5.74 2.65
CA PHE A 49 4.18 -4.86 3.23
C PHE A 49 5.27 -4.52 2.21
N GLU A 50 5.70 -5.50 1.43
CA GLU A 50 6.71 -5.32 0.38
C GLU A 50 6.20 -4.37 -0.71
N GLN A 51 4.98 -4.57 -1.22
CA GLN A 51 4.36 -3.68 -2.21
C GLN A 51 4.27 -2.24 -1.69
N TRP A 52 3.89 -2.05 -0.43
CA TRP A 52 3.87 -0.71 0.14
C TRP A 52 5.26 -0.09 0.17
N THR A 53 6.27 -0.84 0.61
CA THR A 53 7.68 -0.39 0.66
C THR A 53 8.22 -0.07 -0.74
N ASP A 54 7.85 -0.83 -1.75
CA ASP A 54 8.29 -0.64 -3.13
C ASP A 54 7.72 0.65 -3.77
N PHE A 55 6.48 1.00 -3.43
CA PHE A 55 5.77 2.12 -4.08
C PHE A 55 5.71 3.40 -3.23
N TYR A 56 5.86 3.31 -1.91
CA TYR A 56 5.90 4.47 -1.02
C TYR A 56 7.30 5.08 -0.97
N ASN A 57 7.53 6.12 -1.78
CA ASN A 57 8.79 6.85 -1.80
C ASN A 57 8.54 8.35 -1.61
N PRO A 58 8.27 8.81 -0.37
CA PRO A 58 7.80 10.16 -0.10
C PRO A 58 8.84 11.23 -0.44
N ASP A 59 10.12 10.88 -0.61
CA ASP A 59 11.19 11.80 -0.95
C ASP A 59 11.46 11.92 -2.45
N ASP A 60 11.02 10.97 -3.26
CA ASP A 60 11.16 11.02 -4.71
C ASP A 60 10.35 12.17 -5.32
N ARG A 61 10.96 12.86 -6.30
CA ARG A 61 10.33 14.02 -6.94
C ARG A 61 9.07 13.63 -7.71
N LYS A 62 9.07 12.50 -8.42
CA LYS A 62 7.92 12.07 -9.22
C LYS A 62 6.78 11.58 -8.33
N PHE A 63 7.12 10.99 -7.17
CA PHE A 63 6.14 10.70 -6.12
C PHE A 63 5.49 11.98 -5.58
N LYS A 64 6.28 13.00 -5.23
CA LYS A 64 5.73 14.31 -4.80
C LYS A 64 4.87 14.98 -5.87
N MET A 65 5.16 14.76 -7.16
CA MET A 65 4.33 15.25 -8.26
C MET A 65 3.01 14.48 -8.44
N ALA A 66 2.94 13.22 -7.97
CA ALA A 66 1.78 12.35 -8.13
C ALA A 66 0.61 12.69 -7.20
N PHE A 67 0.86 13.48 -6.16
CA PHE A 67 -0.07 13.77 -5.07
C PHE A 67 -0.03 15.24 -4.68
N ASN A 68 -1.16 15.77 -4.23
CA ASN A 68 -1.19 17.09 -3.60
C ASN A 68 -0.71 17.03 -2.13
N GLU A 69 -0.45 18.19 -1.51
CA GLU A 69 0.05 18.27 -0.13
C GLU A 69 -0.85 17.58 0.91
N THR A 70 -2.17 17.61 0.71
CA THR A 70 -3.12 16.94 1.61
C THR A 70 -3.01 15.43 1.48
N GLU A 71 -2.94 14.92 0.26
CA GLU A 71 -2.76 13.49 -0.02
C GLU A 71 -1.42 12.97 0.49
N LEU A 72 -0.34 13.73 0.32
CA LEU A 72 0.98 13.39 0.87
C LEU A 72 0.93 13.25 2.40
N LYS A 73 0.21 14.13 3.07
CA LYS A 73 0.00 14.03 4.53
C LYS A 73 -0.81 12.78 4.89
N LEU A 74 -1.88 12.48 4.16
CA LEU A 74 -2.70 11.29 4.41
C LEU A 74 -1.90 9.98 4.19
N LEU A 75 -1.05 9.95 3.16
CA LEU A 75 -0.16 8.82 2.88
C LEU A 75 0.88 8.65 4.00
N ALA A 76 1.43 9.74 4.53
CA ALA A 76 2.34 9.70 5.69
C ALA A 76 1.62 9.24 6.97
N ASP A 77 0.38 9.67 7.20
CA ASP A 77 -0.42 9.19 8.33
C ASP A 77 -0.67 7.68 8.24
N PHE A 78 -0.93 7.15 7.04
CA PHE A 78 -1.07 5.72 6.81
C PHE A 78 0.25 4.97 7.03
N GLU A 79 1.37 5.49 6.52
CA GLU A 79 2.70 4.92 6.78
C GLU A 79 2.97 4.78 8.28
N HIS A 80 2.68 5.82 9.06
CA HIS A 80 2.87 5.76 10.51
C HIS A 80 2.01 4.69 11.20
N VAL A 81 0.80 4.42 10.72
CA VAL A 81 0.00 3.28 11.22
C VAL A 81 0.66 1.97 10.85
N LEU A 82 1.12 1.84 9.60
CA LEU A 82 1.74 0.63 9.08
C LEU A 82 3.04 0.31 9.83
N GLU A 83 3.95 1.29 9.99
CA GLU A 83 5.16 1.16 10.81
C GLU A 83 4.84 0.75 12.26
N ARG A 84 3.90 1.47 12.90
CA ARG A 84 3.49 1.22 14.30
C ARG A 84 3.02 -0.22 14.50
N GLU A 85 2.16 -0.72 13.62
CA GLU A 85 1.63 -2.08 13.72
C GLU A 85 2.64 -3.14 13.28
N THR A 86 3.54 -2.84 12.34
CA THR A 86 4.64 -3.72 11.94
C THR A 86 5.64 -3.92 13.09
N THR A 87 5.87 -2.94 13.96
CA THR A 87 6.72 -3.19 15.15
C THR A 87 6.16 -4.25 16.11
N ARG A 88 4.86 -4.56 16.03
CA ARG A 88 4.19 -5.61 16.82
C ARG A 88 4.23 -6.97 16.13
N VAL A 89 4.44 -7.01 14.82
CA VAL A 89 4.47 -8.21 13.98
C VAL A 89 5.72 -8.16 13.09
N SER A 90 6.73 -8.97 13.40
CA SER A 90 7.94 -9.01 12.55
C SER A 90 7.56 -9.24 11.09
N PRO A 91 8.04 -8.44 10.11
CA PRO A 91 7.75 -8.64 8.69
C PRO A 91 8.23 -10.01 8.19
N TYR A 92 9.19 -10.62 8.88
CA TYR A 92 9.70 -11.98 8.60
C TYR A 92 8.89 -13.10 9.25
N ASN A 93 7.85 -12.76 10.03
CA ASN A 93 7.00 -13.71 10.74
C ASN A 93 5.53 -13.26 10.76
N VAL A 94 5.10 -12.58 9.69
CA VAL A 94 3.68 -12.24 9.52
C VAL A 94 2.92 -13.54 9.22
N PRO A 95 1.83 -13.83 9.93
CA PRO A 95 0.99 -14.98 9.64
C PRO A 95 0.50 -14.96 8.19
N ASP A 96 0.17 -16.14 7.66
CA ASP A 96 -0.54 -16.23 6.37
C ASP A 96 -1.79 -15.35 6.38
N ILE A 97 -2.18 -14.84 5.22
CA ILE A 97 -3.26 -13.85 5.13
C ILE A 97 -4.58 -14.38 5.71
N GLU A 98 -4.81 -15.69 5.62
CA GLU A 98 -5.97 -16.37 6.21
C GLU A 98 -6.07 -16.22 7.73
N LEU A 99 -4.93 -16.01 8.42
CA LEU A 99 -4.86 -15.75 9.85
C LEU A 99 -4.68 -14.25 10.13
N PHE A 100 -3.86 -13.56 9.34
CA PHE A 100 -3.52 -12.16 9.55
C PHE A 100 -4.76 -11.26 9.53
N VAL A 101 -5.74 -11.54 8.65
CA VAL A 101 -7.01 -10.78 8.55
C VAL A 101 -7.92 -10.85 9.79
N TYR A 102 -7.51 -11.57 10.84
CA TYR A 102 -8.22 -11.65 12.12
C TYR A 102 -7.43 -11.02 13.27
N THR A 103 -6.24 -10.48 13.03
CA THR A 103 -5.44 -9.82 14.08
C THR A 103 -5.91 -8.40 14.32
N LEU A 104 -5.49 -7.84 15.47
CA LEU A 104 -5.76 -6.45 15.80
C LEU A 104 -4.99 -5.52 14.83
N GLU A 105 -3.74 -5.85 14.58
CA GLU A 105 -2.80 -5.10 13.75
C GLU A 105 -3.34 -4.93 12.32
N TRP A 106 -3.80 -6.03 11.70
CA TRP A 106 -4.42 -5.98 10.39
C TRP A 106 -5.64 -5.08 10.37
N ARG A 107 -6.50 -5.15 11.39
CA ARG A 107 -7.72 -4.34 11.46
C ARG A 107 -7.41 -2.85 11.54
N GLU A 108 -6.40 -2.47 12.33
CA GLU A 108 -5.99 -1.06 12.42
C GLU A 108 -5.42 -0.56 11.08
N ILE A 109 -4.58 -1.35 10.40
CA ILE A 109 -4.04 -0.98 9.07
C ILE A 109 -5.17 -0.92 8.02
N ASN A 110 -6.04 -1.92 7.97
CA ASN A 110 -7.16 -1.99 7.03
C ASN A 110 -8.11 -0.79 7.19
N ASN A 111 -8.45 -0.43 8.43
CA ASN A 111 -9.27 0.75 8.70
C ASN A 111 -8.57 2.04 8.25
N ALA A 112 -7.27 2.19 8.52
CA ALA A 112 -6.51 3.34 8.06
C ALA A 112 -6.50 3.46 6.52
N ALA A 113 -6.37 2.33 5.80
CA ALA A 113 -6.47 2.30 4.34
C ALA A 113 -7.87 2.73 3.84
N ILE A 114 -8.94 2.23 4.46
CA ILE A 114 -10.33 2.63 4.14
C ILE A 114 -10.52 4.13 4.37
N GLU A 115 -10.08 4.66 5.51
CA GLU A 115 -10.18 6.08 5.83
C GLU A 115 -9.41 6.95 4.85
N LEU A 116 -8.19 6.55 4.48
CA LEU A 116 -7.38 7.24 3.50
C LEU A 116 -8.11 7.32 2.15
N LEU A 117 -8.62 6.21 1.63
CA LEU A 117 -9.33 6.19 0.34
C LEU A 117 -10.58 7.09 0.36
N ASN A 118 -11.32 7.08 1.47
CA ASN A 118 -12.48 7.96 1.63
C ASN A 118 -12.08 9.43 1.62
N LYS A 119 -10.91 9.79 2.15
CA LYS A 119 -10.42 11.18 2.17
C LYS A 119 -9.83 11.62 0.83
N ILE A 120 -9.23 10.71 0.05
CA ILE A 120 -8.68 11.00 -1.28
C ILE A 120 -9.79 11.11 -2.36
N LYS A 121 -10.91 10.39 -2.19
CA LYS A 121 -12.04 10.42 -3.14
C LYS A 121 -12.95 11.64 -2.97
N ASN A 122 -12.79 12.42 -1.89
CA ASN A 122 -13.56 13.63 -1.59
C ASN A 122 -12.75 14.89 -1.90
#